data_AF-A0A934RD97-F1
#
_entry.id   AF-A0A934RD97-F1
#
_cell.length_a   1.000
_cell.length_b   1.000
_cell.length_c   1.000
_cell.angle_alpha   90.00
_cell.angle_beta   90.00
_cell.angle_gamma   90.00
#
_symmetry.space_group_name_H-M   'P 1'
#
loop_
_entity.id
_entity.type
_entity.pdbx_description
1 polymer ?
#
loop_
_entity_poly.entity_id
_entity_poly.type
_entity_poly.pdbx_seq_one_letter_code
_entity_poly.pdbx_strand_id
1 'polypeptide(L)' 'MSLRAFHIVFVTVTTLMFAFLAAWAFGFAQERDGVVTGLGILGLIGLVGMPIYGVYFYKKARKILL' A
#
# COMPACT_ATOMS: atom_id res chain seq x y z
N MET A 1 8.03 -19.08 9.55
CA MET A 1 8.64 -18.01 8.73
C MET A 1 9.09 -16.88 9.64
N SER A 2 10.15 -16.16 9.32
CA SER A 2 10.52 -14.98 10.13
C SER A 2 9.41 -13.94 10.00
N LEU A 3 9.01 -13.34 11.13
CA LEU A 3 7.97 -12.29 11.18
C LEU A 3 8.26 -11.16 10.16
N ARG A 4 9.55 -10.91 9.90
CA ARG A 4 10.06 -9.94 8.94
C ARG A 4 9.69 -10.27 7.50
N ALA A 5 9.91 -11.52 7.06
CA ALA A 5 9.63 -11.93 5.68
C ALA A 5 8.13 -11.85 5.37
N PHE A 6 7.29 -12.32 6.29
CA PHE A 6 5.84 -12.21 6.17
C PHE A 6 5.40 -10.74 6.05
N HIS A 7 5.92 -9.87 6.90
CA HIS A 7 5.54 -8.45 6.89
C HIS A 7 5.95 -7.74 5.59
N ILE A 8 7.13 -8.04 5.05
CA ILE A 8 7.57 -7.49 3.76
C ILE A 8 6.62 -7.92 2.64
N VAL A 9 6.28 -9.21 2.57
CA VAL A 9 5.34 -9.72 1.55
C VAL A 9 3.98 -9.05 1.69
N PHE A 10 3.46 -8.92 2.92
CA PHE A 10 2.20 -8.25 3.18
C PHE A 10 2.20 -6.79 2.69
N VAL A 11 3.23 -6.02 3.04
CA VAL A 11 3.37 -4.63 2.59
C VAL A 11 3.44 -4.53 1.07
N THR A 12 4.18 -5.44 0.41
CA THR A 12 4.28 -5.45 -1.06
C THR A 12 2.93 -5.74 -1.72
N VAL A 13 2.22 -6.78 -1.28
CA VAL A 13 0.92 -7.16 -1.86
C VAL A 13 -0.11 -6.05 -1.65
N THR A 14 -0.17 -5.47 -0.45
CA THR A 14 -1.08 -4.35 -0.16
C THR A 14 -0.73 -3.10 -0.97
N THR A 15 0.56 -2.79 -1.16
CA THR A 15 1.00 -1.69 -2.03
C THR A 15 0.53 -1.90 -3.47
N LEU A 16 0.70 -3.10 -4.02
CA LEU A 16 0.23 -3.43 -5.37
C LEU A 16 -1.29 -3.35 -5.49
N MET A 17 -2.01 -3.78 -4.45
CA MET A 17 -3.47 -3.66 -4.40
C MET A 17 -3.91 -2.19 -4.45
N PHE A 18 -3.23 -1.29 -3.73
CA PHE A 18 -3.51 0.14 -3.79
C PHE A 18 -3.11 0.77 -5.12
N ALA A 19 -2.00 0.33 -5.73
CA ALA A 19 -1.61 0.74 -7.08
C ALA A 19 -2.71 0.38 -8.09
N PHE A 20 -3.20 -0.85 -8.03
CA PHE A 20 -4.29 -1.33 -8.87
C PHE A 20 -5.57 -0.53 -8.62
N LEU A 21 -5.94 -0.28 -7.37
CA LEU A 21 -7.13 0.51 -7.01
C LEU A 21 -7.07 1.92 -7.60
N ALA A 22 -5.92 2.60 -7.47
CA ALA A 22 -5.72 3.93 -8.05
C ALA A 22 -5.78 3.91 -9.59
N ALA A 23 -5.11 2.93 -10.21
CA ALA A 23 -5.12 2.76 -11.67
C ALA A 23 -6.53 2.46 -12.19
N TRP A 24 -7.29 1.61 -11.50
CA TRP A 24 -8.68 1.29 -11.82
C TRP A 24 -9.57 2.53 -11.71
N ALA A 25 -9.52 3.23 -10.58
CA ALA A 25 -10.37 4.40 -10.31
C ALA A 25 -10.15 5.54 -11.31
N PHE A 26 -8.90 5.81 -11.71
CA PHE A 26 -8.60 6.94 -12.60
C PHE A 26 -8.50 6.56 -14.09
N GLY A 27 -8.18 5.31 -14.41
CA GLY A 27 -7.93 4.84 -15.77
C GLY A 27 -9.03 3.99 -16.40
N PHE A 28 -9.79 3.24 -15.60
CA PHE A 28 -10.72 2.20 -16.12
C PHE A 28 -12.17 2.37 -15.67
N ALA A 29 -12.41 3.01 -14.52
CA ALA A 29 -13.76 3.25 -14.02
C ALA A 29 -14.54 4.13 -15.01
N GLN A 30 -15.70 3.64 -15.45
CA GLN A 30 -16.61 4.35 -16.35
C GLN A 30 -17.37 5.46 -15.59
N GLU A 31 -17.72 5.18 -14.34
CA GLU A 31 -18.39 6.12 -13.45
C GLU A 31 -17.36 6.95 -12.70
N ARG A 32 -17.54 8.28 -12.69
CA ARG A 32 -16.67 9.23 -11.97
C ARG A 32 -17.46 9.95 -10.90
N ASP A 33 -18.09 9.18 -10.03
CA ASP A 33 -18.75 9.74 -8.86
C ASP A 33 -17.74 10.06 -7.74
N GLY A 34 -18.24 10.65 -6.66
CA GLY A 34 -17.41 11.01 -5.51
C GLY A 34 -16.78 9.80 -4.82
N VAL A 35 -17.43 8.63 -4.90
CA VAL A 35 -16.97 7.39 -4.27
C VAL A 35 -15.77 6.82 -5.03
N VAL A 36 -15.87 6.70 -6.35
CA VAL A 36 -14.76 6.23 -7.21
C VAL A 36 -13.56 7.14 -7.08
N THR A 37 -13.78 8.46 -7.10
CA THR A 37 -12.70 9.45 -6.92
C THR A 37 -12.06 9.33 -5.54
N GLY A 38 -12.88 9.17 -4.49
CA GLY A 38 -12.39 8.96 -3.12
C GLY A 38 -11.56 7.69 -2.98
N LEU A 39 -11.99 6.58 -3.58
CA LEU A 39 -11.24 5.32 -3.61
C LEU A 39 -9.92 5.45 -4.38
N GLY A 40 -9.90 6.20 -5.47
CA GLY A 40 -8.67 6.49 -6.21
C GLY A 40 -7.65 7.28 -5.38
N ILE A 41 -8.10 8.32 -4.66
CA ILE A 41 -7.26 9.11 -3.75
C ILE A 41 -6.75 8.24 -2.60
N LEU A 42 -7.61 7.42 -1.98
CA LEU A 42 -7.21 6.44 -0.97
C LEU A 42 -6.18 5.45 -1.52
N GLY A 43 -6.35 5.01 -2.77
CA GLY A 43 -5.39 4.21 -3.52
C GLY A 43 -4.02 4.88 -3.59
N LEU A 44 -3.96 6.16 -3.95
CA LEU A 44 -2.69 6.91 -4.00
C LEU A 44 -2.05 7.09 -2.63
N ILE A 45 -2.85 7.41 -1.60
CA ILE A 45 -2.36 7.51 -0.22
C ILE A 45 -1.79 6.16 0.25
N GLY A 46 -2.51 5.07 0.00
CA GLY A 46 -2.07 3.72 0.36
C GLY A 46 -0.82 3.27 -0.41
N LEU A 47 -0.72 3.61 -1.70
CA LEU A 47 0.41 3.30 -2.57
C LEU A 47 1.71 3.93 -2.07
N VAL A 48 1.66 5.15 -1.53
CA VAL A 48 2.83 5.84 -0.97
C VAL A 48 3.03 5.47 0.50
N GLY A 49 1.94 5.36 1.26
CA GLY A 49 1.96 5.10 2.71
C GLY A 49 2.47 3.70 3.06
N MET A 50 2.11 2.67 2.29
CA MET A 50 2.51 1.29 2.58
C MET A 50 4.03 1.08 2.47
N PRO A 51 4.74 1.53 1.40
CA PRO A 51 6.19 1.48 1.35
C PRO A 51 6.88 2.24 2.48
N ILE A 52 6.39 3.44 2.83
CA ILE A 52 6.93 4.25 3.93
C ILE A 52 6.81 3.48 5.25
N TYR A 53 5.62 2.93 5.51
CA TYR A 53 5.36 2.11 6.69
C TYR A 53 6.26 0.87 6.73
N GLY A 54 6.40 0.16 5.61
CA GLY A 54 7.26 -1.03 5.51
C GLY A 54 8.73 -0.73 5.80
N VAL A 55 9.26 0.38 5.26
CA VAL A 55 10.63 0.83 5.54
C VAL A 55 10.80 1.20 7.02
N TYR A 56 9.83 1.90 7.60
CA TYR A 56 9.85 2.26 9.02
C TYR A 56 9.83 1.02 9.92
N PHE A 57 8.94 0.06 9.65
CA PHE A 57 8.86 -1.20 10.38
C PHE A 57 10.17 -1.98 10.26
N TYR A 58 10.73 -2.08 9.06
CA TYR A 58 11.98 -2.79 8.84
C TYR A 58 13.15 -2.17 9.62
N LYS A 59 13.26 -0.83 9.62
CA LYS A 59 14.26 -0.10 10.43
C LYS A 59 14.08 -0.39 11.92
N LYS A 60 12.84 -0.34 12.42
CA LYS A 60 12.53 -0.60 13.83
C LYS A 60 12.82 -2.06 14.24
N ALA A 61 12.40 -3.02 13.42
CA ALA A 61 12.61 -4.45 13.65
C ALA A 61 14.09 -4.84 13.60
N ARG A 62 14.93 -4.09 12.86
CA ARG A 62 16.39 -4.26 12.88
C ARG A 62 17.00 -3.78 14.20
N LYS A 63 16.54 -2.64 14.74
CA LYS A 63 17.06 -2.03 15.98
C LYS A 63 16.73 -2.81 17.26
N ILE A 64 15.64 -3.59 17.27
CA ILE A 64 15.21 -4.36 18.47
C ILE A 64 15.91 -5.74 18.55
N LEU A 65 16.41 -6.25 17.43
CA LEU A 65 16.96 -7.60 17.31
C LEU A 65 18.49 -7.60 17.07
N LEU A 66 19.15 -6.44 17.18
CA LEU A 66 20.60 -6.25 17.25
C LEU A 66 20.91 -5.59 18.58
#